data_AF-A0A0F9FC38-F1
#
_entry.id   AF-A0A0F9FC38-F1
#
_cell.length_a   1.000
_cell.length_b   1.000
_cell.length_c   1.000
_cell.angle_alpha   90.00
_cell.angle_beta   90.00
_cell.angle_gamma   90.00
#
_symmetry.space_group_name_H-M   'P 1'
#
loop_
_entity.id
_entity.type
_entity.pdbx_description
1 polymer ?
#
loop_
_entity_poly.entity_id
_entity_poly.type
_entity_poly.pdbx_seq_one_letter_code
_entity_poly.pdbx_strand_id
1 'polypeptide(L)'
;MGATMEISLPPMHPAQKEVFDGMARFTVLLAGRRWGKTLFGVGMGFYYALQGGRVWWVAPTYALAKTGWRSAKHLAEQVPGSNVNNSERSIILPGGGEIQIRTGKDPVLLRSEGLDFAVLDEAAYMQEAVWVDSIRPALTDRKGRALFISTAFGNNWFSKLYKYAYKYARAHGGGEWGAFRY
;
A
#
# COMPACT_ATOMS: atom_id res chain seq x y z
N MET A 1 -0.42 16.40 -27.54
CA MET A 1 0.83 15.63 -27.29
C MET A 1 0.96 15.49 -25.79
N GLY A 2 0.73 14.29 -25.24
CA GLY A 2 0.90 14.07 -23.80
C GLY A 2 2.39 14.00 -23.50
N ALA A 3 2.89 14.87 -22.63
CA ALA A 3 4.26 14.77 -22.16
C ALA A 3 4.42 13.44 -21.39
N THR A 4 5.32 12.57 -21.84
CA THR A 4 5.78 11.43 -21.06
C THR A 4 6.57 11.95 -19.87
N MET A 5 6.13 11.62 -18.66
CA MET A 5 6.78 12.02 -17.42
C MET A 5 7.65 10.88 -16.91
N GLU A 6 8.94 11.14 -16.75
CA GLU A 6 9.87 10.21 -16.09
C GLU A 6 9.92 10.52 -14.59
N ILE A 7 9.61 9.53 -13.76
CA ILE A 7 9.78 9.60 -12.30
C ILE A 7 10.91 8.68 -11.93
N SER A 8 11.90 9.20 -11.20
CA SER A 8 12.99 8.40 -10.67
C SER A 8 12.54 7.71 -9.40
N LEU A 9 12.07 6.47 -9.55
CA LEU A 9 11.92 5.56 -8.43
C LEU A 9 13.30 5.02 -8.05
N PRO A 10 13.61 4.89 -6.75
CA PRO A 10 14.81 4.17 -6.33
C PRO A 10 14.84 2.78 -6.97
N PRO A 11 16.00 2.32 -7.46
CA PRO A 11 16.10 1.04 -8.15
C PRO A 11 15.66 -0.09 -7.23
N MET A 12 14.74 -0.92 -7.72
CA MET A 12 14.30 -2.09 -6.98
C MET A 12 15.45 -3.10 -6.88
N HIS A 13 15.77 -3.54 -5.66
CA HIS A 13 16.66 -4.67 -5.49
C HIS A 13 15.96 -5.98 -5.90
N PRO A 14 16.69 -7.10 -6.11
CA PRO A 14 16.10 -8.33 -6.66
C PRO A 14 14.84 -8.81 -5.94
N ALA A 15 14.84 -8.84 -4.60
CA ALA A 15 13.66 -9.24 -3.83
C ALA A 15 12.45 -8.27 -3.98
N GLN A 16 12.66 -6.96 -4.17
CA GLN A 16 11.57 -6.03 -4.47
C GLN A 16 10.98 -6.29 -5.85
N LYS A 17 11.86 -6.58 -6.83
CA LYS A 17 11.43 -6.95 -8.18
C LYS A 17 10.64 -8.26 -8.19
N GLU A 18 11.07 -9.26 -7.43
CA GLU A 18 10.32 -10.52 -7.26
C GLU A 18 8.91 -10.27 -6.69
N VAL A 19 8.79 -9.43 -5.66
CA VAL A 19 7.48 -9.05 -5.12
C VAL A 19 6.64 -8.33 -6.16
N PHE A 20 7.21 -7.35 -6.87
CA PHE A 20 6.53 -6.58 -7.91
C PHE A 20 5.97 -7.47 -9.02
N ASP A 21 6.83 -8.31 -9.60
CA ASP A 21 6.47 -9.19 -10.72
C ASP A 21 5.44 -10.25 -10.30
N GLY A 22 5.44 -10.65 -9.01
CA GLY A 22 4.52 -11.65 -8.46
C GLY A 22 3.30 -11.09 -7.70
N MET A 23 3.02 -9.79 -7.77
CA MET A 23 1.91 -9.20 -7.02
C MET A 23 0.53 -9.78 -7.41
N ALA A 24 -0.19 -10.29 -6.42
CA ALA A 24 -1.59 -10.67 -6.52
C ALA A 24 -2.52 -9.46 -6.27
N ARG A 25 -3.84 -9.66 -6.33
CA ARG A 25 -4.80 -8.62 -5.95
C ARG A 25 -4.56 -8.15 -4.51
N PHE A 26 -4.37 -9.10 -3.58
CA PHE A 26 -4.02 -8.86 -2.19
C PHE A 26 -2.69 -9.55 -1.89
N THR A 27 -1.66 -8.74 -1.64
CA THR A 27 -0.28 -9.23 -1.47
C THR A 27 0.19 -8.98 -0.04
N VAL A 28 0.60 -10.05 0.64
CA VAL A 28 1.12 -9.99 2.02
C VAL A 28 2.64 -10.12 1.99
N LEU A 29 3.33 -9.06 2.38
CA LEU A 29 4.79 -9.01 2.46
C LEU A 29 5.22 -8.97 3.94
N LEU A 30 5.74 -10.10 4.40
CA LEU A 30 6.36 -10.22 5.72
C LEU A 30 7.88 -10.07 5.53
N ALA A 31 8.42 -8.89 5.83
CA ALA A 31 9.85 -8.65 5.64
C ALA A 31 10.51 -7.86 6.76
N GLY A 32 11.81 -8.10 6.98
CA GLY A 32 12.63 -7.41 7.99
C GLY A 32 12.74 -5.88 7.82
N ARG A 33 13.32 -5.20 8.81
CA ARG A 33 13.41 -3.72 8.86
C ARG A 33 14.25 -3.09 7.74
N ARG A 34 15.24 -3.81 7.20
CA ARG A 34 16.16 -3.30 6.16
C ARG A 34 15.77 -3.67 4.73
N TRP A 35 14.64 -4.33 4.55
CA TRP A 35 14.15 -4.72 3.22
C TRP A 35 13.66 -3.52 2.38
N GLY A 36 13.35 -2.38 3.01
CA GLY A 36 12.84 -1.20 2.28
C GLY A 36 11.34 -1.26 1.97
N LYS A 37 10.55 -1.94 2.80
CA LYS A 37 9.08 -2.11 2.62
C LYS A 37 8.35 -0.79 2.40
N THR A 38 8.72 0.24 3.18
CA THR A 38 8.09 1.55 3.09
C THR A 38 8.29 2.17 1.71
N LEU A 39 9.52 2.14 1.22
CA LEU A 39 9.87 2.72 -0.09
C LEU A 39 9.18 1.97 -1.23
N PHE A 40 9.19 0.64 -1.16
CA PHE A 40 8.46 -0.22 -2.10
C PHE A 40 6.96 0.10 -2.11
N GLY A 41 6.33 0.15 -0.92
CA GLY A 41 4.91 0.46 -0.81
C GLY A 41 4.56 1.84 -1.36
N VAL A 42 5.38 2.87 -1.09
CA VAL A 42 5.12 4.22 -1.60
C VAL A 42 5.28 4.24 -3.13
N GLY A 43 6.30 3.58 -3.66
CA GLY A 43 6.47 3.39 -5.10
C GLY A 43 5.26 2.74 -5.76
N MET A 44 4.72 1.67 -5.14
CA MET A 44 3.47 1.05 -5.61
C MET A 44 2.29 1.99 -5.51
N GLY A 45 2.19 2.80 -4.45
CA GLY A 45 1.15 3.80 -4.34
C GLY A 45 1.20 4.82 -5.49
N PHE A 46 2.38 5.33 -5.82
CA PHE A 46 2.57 6.21 -6.98
C PHE A 46 2.26 5.50 -8.29
N TYR A 47 2.66 4.25 -8.46
CA TYR A 47 2.34 3.47 -9.67
C TYR A 47 0.83 3.45 -9.97
N TYR A 48 -0.01 3.21 -8.96
CA TYR A 48 -1.47 3.24 -9.14
C TYR A 48 -2.04 4.66 -9.22
N ALA A 49 -1.52 5.61 -8.44
CA ALA A 49 -2.00 7.00 -8.47
C ALA A 49 -1.70 7.69 -9.81
N LEU A 50 -0.57 7.40 -10.45
CA LEU A 50 -0.23 7.94 -11.77
C LEU A 50 -1.17 7.46 -12.88
N GLN A 51 -1.89 6.37 -12.65
CA GLN A 51 -2.93 5.85 -13.55
C GLN A 51 -4.31 6.46 -13.25
N GLY A 52 -4.39 7.48 -12.40
CA GLY A 52 -5.65 8.09 -11.96
C GLY A 52 -6.30 7.38 -10.77
N GLY A 53 -5.62 6.40 -10.17
CA GLY A 53 -6.15 5.62 -9.06
C GLY A 53 -6.23 6.38 -7.74
N ARG A 54 -7.19 6.02 -6.90
CA ARG A 54 -7.29 6.46 -5.51
C ARG A 54 -6.54 5.50 -4.60
N VAL A 55 -5.53 6.02 -3.92
CA VAL A 55 -4.60 5.23 -3.11
C VAL A 55 -4.61 5.68 -1.66
N TRP A 56 -4.78 4.73 -0.75
CA TRP A 56 -4.60 4.96 0.68
C TRP A 56 -3.35 4.29 1.23
N TRP A 57 -2.58 5.04 2.02
CA TRP A 57 -1.57 4.51 2.93
C TRP A 57 -2.12 4.50 4.34
N VAL A 58 -2.35 3.32 4.90
CA VAL A 58 -2.95 3.14 6.22
C VAL A 58 -1.89 2.62 7.17
N ALA A 59 -1.54 3.41 8.18
CA ALA A 59 -0.66 2.98 9.27
C ALA A 59 -1.44 2.87 10.59
N PRO A 60 -0.90 2.24 11.65
CA PRO A 60 -1.63 2.12 12.93
C PRO A 60 -1.87 3.50 13.57
N THR A 61 -0.91 4.41 13.43
CA THR A 61 -0.99 5.79 13.93
C THR A 61 -0.32 6.75 12.96
N TYR A 62 -0.62 8.05 13.07
CA TYR A 62 0.07 9.07 12.29
C TYR A 62 1.57 9.19 12.61
N ALA A 63 1.99 8.85 13.84
CA ALA A 63 3.39 8.82 14.20
C ALA A 63 4.15 7.77 13.38
N LEU A 64 3.56 6.59 13.18
CA LEU A 64 4.12 5.53 12.34
C LEU A 64 4.02 5.85 10.85
N ALA A 65 2.97 6.58 10.42
CA ALA A 65 2.83 7.03 9.05
C ALA A 65 3.87 8.08 8.60
N LYS A 66 4.58 8.73 9.54
CA LYS A 66 5.49 9.85 9.24
C LYS A 66 6.55 9.49 8.20
N THR A 67 7.09 8.28 8.26
CA THR A 67 8.12 7.83 7.30
C THR A 67 7.53 7.65 5.91
N GLY A 68 6.39 6.96 5.79
CA GLY A 68 5.67 6.80 4.52
C GLY A 68 5.27 8.15 3.92
N TRP A 69 4.74 9.06 4.75
CA TRP A 69 4.37 10.40 4.31
C TRP A 69 5.56 11.21 3.78
N ARG A 70 6.69 11.19 4.48
CA ARG A 70 7.90 11.88 4.03
C ARG A 70 8.39 11.30 2.69
N SER A 71 8.40 9.98 2.54
CA SER A 71 8.78 9.33 1.28
C SER A 71 7.82 9.67 0.14
N ALA A 72 6.50 9.73 0.42
CA ALA A 72 5.50 10.10 -0.58
C ALA A 72 5.69 11.55 -1.05
N LYS A 73 5.94 12.50 -0.14
CA LYS A 73 6.23 13.89 -0.51
C LYS A 73 7.48 14.00 -1.38
N HIS A 74 8.54 13.26 -1.06
CA HIS A 74 9.77 13.28 -1.84
C HIS A 74 9.56 12.77 -3.28
N LEU A 75 8.68 11.78 -3.48
CA LEU A 75 8.31 11.34 -4.82
C LEU A 75 7.40 12.35 -5.54
N ALA A 76 6.52 13.04 -4.81
CA ALA A 76 5.67 14.09 -5.39
C ALA A 76 6.46 15.31 -5.89
N GLU A 77 7.59 15.64 -5.25
CA GLU A 77 8.51 16.71 -5.70
C GLU A 77 9.02 16.46 -7.13
N GLN A 78 9.06 15.21 -7.59
CA GLN A 78 9.47 14.84 -8.95
C GLN A 78 8.35 14.92 -9.98
N VAL A 79 7.11 15.18 -9.55
CA VAL A 79 5.91 15.21 -10.40
C VAL A 79 5.45 16.65 -10.57
N PRO A 80 5.77 17.33 -11.69
CA PRO A 80 5.32 18.69 -11.96
C PRO A 80 3.80 18.77 -11.92
N GLY A 81 3.27 19.72 -11.15
CA GLY A 81 1.81 19.90 -10.97
C GLY A 81 1.18 18.98 -9.92
N SER A 82 1.96 18.22 -9.16
CA SER A 82 1.45 17.58 -7.95
C SER A 82 0.98 18.63 -6.92
N ASN A 83 -0.15 18.38 -6.29
CA ASN A 83 -0.69 19.21 -5.22
C ASN A 83 -0.59 18.46 -3.89
N VAL A 84 0.25 18.96 -2.99
CA VAL A 84 0.51 18.35 -1.68
C VAL A 84 -0.24 19.13 -0.59
N ASN A 85 -1.21 18.49 0.05
CA ASN A 85 -1.92 19.03 1.21
C ASN A 85 -1.34 18.43 2.50
N ASN A 86 -0.58 19.23 3.27
CA ASN A 86 0.03 18.76 4.52
C ASN A 86 -0.97 18.55 5.66
N SER A 87 -2.09 19.29 5.66
CA SER A 87 -3.12 19.20 6.70
C SER A 87 -3.91 17.90 6.58
N GLU A 88 -4.32 17.58 5.35
CA GLU A 88 -5.05 16.33 5.04
C GLU A 88 -4.12 15.13 4.81
N ARG A 89 -2.81 15.39 4.66
CA ARG A 89 -1.79 14.40 4.27
C ARG A 89 -2.20 13.66 2.98
N SER A 90 -2.58 14.44 1.97
CA SER A 90 -2.94 13.97 0.64
C SER A 90 -2.05 14.59 -0.43
N ILE A 91 -1.89 13.86 -1.53
CA ILE A 91 -1.17 14.27 -2.73
C ILE A 91 -2.06 13.96 -3.92
N ILE A 92 -2.46 14.99 -4.67
CA ILE A 92 -3.20 14.86 -5.91
C ILE A 92 -2.20 15.03 -7.07
N LEU A 93 -2.18 14.09 -7.99
CA LEU A 93 -1.30 14.11 -9.16
C LEU A 93 -2.01 14.77 -10.37
N PRO A 94 -1.27 15.31 -11.35
CA PRO A 94 -1.85 15.98 -12.54
C PRO A 94 -2.86 15.14 -13.35
N GLY A 95 -2.80 13.81 -13.23
CA GLY A 95 -3.75 12.87 -13.84
C GLY A 95 -5.01 12.59 -13.00
N GLY A 96 -5.22 13.31 -11.90
CA GLY A 96 -6.38 13.17 -11.01
C GLY A 96 -6.29 12.04 -9.98
N GLY A 97 -5.28 11.17 -10.07
CA GLY A 97 -5.04 10.16 -9.05
C GLY A 97 -4.50 10.76 -7.76
N GLU A 98 -4.69 10.04 -6.66
CA GLU A 98 -4.47 10.57 -5.32
C GLU A 98 -3.77 9.55 -4.42
N ILE A 99 -2.90 10.04 -3.54
CA ILE A 99 -2.35 9.28 -2.43
C ILE A 99 -2.70 9.99 -1.13
N GLN A 100 -3.36 9.29 -0.22
CA GLN A 100 -3.77 9.85 1.07
C GLN A 100 -3.32 8.99 2.24
N ILE A 101 -2.79 9.64 3.28
CA ILE A 101 -2.42 8.98 4.53
C ILE A 101 -3.64 8.88 5.44
N ARG A 102 -3.95 7.67 5.89
CA ARG A 102 -5.00 7.38 6.87
C ARG A 102 -4.44 6.58 8.04
N THR A 103 -5.22 6.47 9.12
CA THR A 103 -4.85 5.66 10.29
C THR A 103 -5.86 4.58 10.59
N GLY A 104 -5.38 3.40 10.97
CA GLY A 104 -6.21 2.29 11.46
C GLY A 104 -6.67 2.44 12.92
N LYS A 105 -6.57 3.63 13.53
CA LYS A 105 -6.98 3.86 14.93
C LYS A 105 -8.48 3.69 15.12
N ASP A 106 -9.26 4.17 14.15
CA ASP A 106 -10.72 4.03 14.12
C ASP A 106 -11.14 3.50 12.73
N PRO A 107 -11.46 2.20 12.63
CA PRO A 107 -11.91 1.61 11.37
C PRO A 107 -13.16 2.28 10.78
N VAL A 108 -14.04 2.86 11.61
CA VAL A 108 -15.29 3.47 11.13
C VAL A 108 -15.01 4.67 10.23
N LEU A 109 -13.94 5.43 10.54
CA LEU A 109 -13.52 6.59 9.75
C LEU A 109 -12.89 6.23 8.40
N LEU A 110 -12.71 4.93 8.09
CA LEU A 110 -12.13 4.43 6.84
C LEU A 110 -13.19 3.96 5.82
N ARG A 111 -14.48 4.26 6.02
CA ARG A 111 -15.59 3.69 5.25
C ARG A 111 -16.23 4.64 4.21
N SER A 112 -15.47 5.57 3.63
CA SER A 112 -16.06 6.65 2.84
C SER A 112 -15.92 6.50 1.32
N GLU A 113 -14.94 5.74 0.82
CA GLU A 113 -14.51 5.88 -0.57
C GLU A 113 -14.04 4.57 -1.20
N GLY A 114 -14.42 4.34 -2.46
CA GLY A 114 -13.89 3.24 -3.26
C GLY A 114 -12.41 3.46 -3.60
N LEU A 115 -11.57 2.43 -3.43
CA LEU A 115 -10.12 2.49 -3.57
C LEU A 115 -9.63 1.63 -4.73
N ASP A 116 -8.61 2.11 -5.43
CA ASP A 116 -7.90 1.36 -6.46
C ASP A 116 -6.70 0.61 -5.86
N PHE A 117 -6.06 1.20 -4.85
CA PHE A 117 -4.96 0.57 -4.12
C PHE A 117 -4.92 0.97 -2.65
N ALA A 118 -4.53 0.04 -1.78
CA ALA A 118 -4.27 0.33 -0.37
C ALA A 118 -2.96 -0.31 0.09
N VAL A 119 -2.12 0.47 0.77
CA VAL A 119 -0.99 -0.05 1.54
C VAL A 119 -1.39 -0.10 3.01
N LEU A 120 -1.38 -1.28 3.62
CA LEU A 120 -1.52 -1.45 5.06
C LEU A 120 -0.13 -1.57 5.67
N ASP A 121 0.41 -0.44 6.11
CA ASP A 121 1.72 -0.32 6.75
C ASP A 121 1.67 -0.73 8.21
N GLU A 122 2.69 -1.45 8.65
CA GLU A 122 2.74 -2.08 9.97
C GLU A 122 1.45 -2.85 10.32
N ALA A 123 0.92 -3.60 9.34
CA ALA A 123 -0.36 -4.31 9.46
C ALA A 123 -0.46 -5.20 10.70
N ALA A 124 0.64 -5.82 11.12
CA ALA A 124 0.68 -6.64 12.34
C ALA A 124 0.26 -5.90 13.63
N TYR A 125 0.34 -4.58 13.63
CA TYR A 125 0.03 -3.69 14.76
C TYR A 125 -1.32 -2.97 14.62
N MET A 126 -2.10 -3.28 13.59
CA MET A 126 -3.48 -2.79 13.43
C MET A 126 -4.49 -3.81 13.92
N GLN A 127 -5.72 -3.36 14.17
CA GLN A 127 -6.86 -4.26 14.38
C GLN A 127 -7.25 -4.91 13.05
N GLU A 128 -7.60 -6.19 13.07
CA GLU A 128 -8.06 -6.92 11.87
C GLU A 128 -9.29 -6.25 11.23
N ALA A 129 -10.15 -5.62 12.04
CA ALA A 129 -11.30 -4.84 11.60
C ALA A 129 -10.95 -3.72 10.61
N VAL A 130 -9.74 -3.14 10.67
CA VAL A 130 -9.27 -2.16 9.67
C VAL A 130 -9.32 -2.76 8.27
N TRP A 131 -8.88 -4.01 8.13
CA TRP A 131 -8.93 -4.73 6.86
C TRP A 131 -10.35 -5.21 6.56
N VAL A 132 -10.93 -6.00 7.46
CA VAL A 132 -12.17 -6.75 7.18
C VAL A 132 -13.38 -5.83 7.00
N ASP A 133 -13.50 -4.80 7.83
CA ASP A 133 -14.72 -3.99 7.91
C ASP A 133 -14.62 -2.66 7.15
N SER A 134 -13.42 -2.30 6.68
CA SER A 134 -13.19 -0.98 6.06
C SER A 134 -12.44 -1.05 4.74
N ILE A 135 -11.18 -1.50 4.75
CA ILE A 135 -10.35 -1.44 3.52
C ILE A 135 -10.79 -2.48 2.47
N ARG A 136 -11.11 -3.72 2.87
CA ARG A 136 -11.55 -4.75 1.92
C ARG A 136 -12.86 -4.38 1.23
N PRO A 137 -13.92 -3.90 1.92
CA PRO A 137 -15.12 -3.37 1.28
C PRO A 137 -14.81 -2.25 0.29
N ALA A 138 -13.99 -1.26 0.67
CA ALA A 138 -13.61 -0.14 -0.17
C ALA A 138 -12.89 -0.54 -1.48
N LEU A 139 -12.17 -1.67 -1.49
CA LEU A 139 -11.52 -2.22 -2.69
C LEU A 139 -12.45 -3.08 -3.57
N THR A 140 -13.67 -3.36 -3.12
CA THR A 140 -14.59 -4.26 -3.85
C THR A 140 -15.14 -3.58 -5.10
N ASP A 141 -15.65 -2.36 -4.95
CA ASP A 141 -16.33 -1.62 -6.02
C ASP A 141 -15.43 -1.38 -7.24
N ARG A 142 -14.14 -1.12 -7.01
CA ARG A 142 -13.16 -0.84 -8.07
C ARG A 142 -12.30 -2.04 -8.45
N LYS A 143 -12.57 -3.23 -7.91
CA LYS A 143 -11.68 -4.40 -7.99
C LYS A 143 -10.23 -4.04 -7.60
N GLY A 144 -10.10 -3.14 -6.63
CA GLY A 144 -8.84 -2.60 -6.15
C GLY A 144 -7.94 -3.65 -5.51
N ARG A 145 -6.69 -3.25 -5.31
CA ARG A 145 -5.60 -4.10 -4.82
C ARG A 145 -5.11 -3.66 -3.44
N ALA A 146 -4.49 -4.56 -2.70
CA ALA A 146 -3.90 -4.25 -1.40
C ALA A 146 -2.50 -4.83 -1.25
N LEU A 147 -1.62 -4.07 -0.60
CA LEU A 147 -0.31 -4.50 -0.17
C LEU A 147 -0.23 -4.38 1.36
N PHE A 148 -0.07 -5.52 2.04
CA PHE A 148 0.13 -5.56 3.49
C PHE A 148 1.61 -5.69 3.75
N ILE A 149 2.18 -4.75 4.50
CA ILE A 149 3.59 -4.76 4.86
C ILE A 149 3.73 -4.75 6.37
N SER A 150 4.52 -5.67 6.92
CA SER A 150 4.94 -5.61 8.33
C SER A 150 6.12 -6.54 8.59
N THR A 151 6.67 -6.44 9.80
CA THR A 151 7.63 -7.41 10.33
C THR A 151 6.91 -8.57 11.02
N ALA A 152 7.57 -9.73 11.18
CA ALA A 152 7.03 -10.83 11.97
C ALA A 152 6.69 -10.36 13.39
N PHE A 153 5.47 -10.65 13.86
CA PHE A 153 5.04 -10.33 15.21
C PHE A 153 4.05 -11.38 15.74
N GLY A 154 4.56 -12.28 16.60
CA GLY A 154 3.74 -13.22 17.37
C GLY A 154 2.72 -14.03 16.56
N ASN A 155 1.69 -14.52 17.25
CA ASN A 155 0.56 -15.23 16.65
C ASN A 155 -0.67 -14.29 16.52
N ASN A 156 -0.53 -13.25 15.71
CA ASN A 156 -1.60 -12.27 15.46
C ASN A 156 -2.34 -12.54 14.13
N TRP A 157 -3.33 -11.68 13.82
CA TRP A 157 -4.11 -11.77 12.59
C TRP A 157 -3.25 -11.66 11.33
N PHE A 158 -2.24 -10.78 11.30
CA PHE A 158 -1.35 -10.65 10.16
C PHE A 158 -0.56 -11.93 9.88
N SER A 159 -0.07 -12.61 10.92
CA SER A 159 0.63 -13.89 10.78
C SER A 159 -0.31 -15.01 10.30
N LYS A 160 -1.59 -14.98 10.69
CA LYS A 160 -2.63 -15.88 10.14
C LYS A 160 -2.92 -15.56 8.67
N LEU A 161 -3.03 -14.28 8.32
CA LEU A 161 -3.25 -13.80 6.97
C LEU A 161 -2.11 -14.20 6.03
N TYR A 162 -0.86 -14.05 6.46
CA TYR A 162 0.30 -14.52 5.69
C TYR A 162 0.21 -16.03 5.42
N LYS A 163 -0.08 -16.85 6.44
CA LYS A 163 -0.22 -18.31 6.28
C LYS A 163 -1.35 -18.67 5.32
N TYR A 164 -2.47 -17.95 5.40
CA TYR A 164 -3.60 -18.12 4.49
C TYR A 164 -3.19 -17.78 3.05
N ALA A 165 -2.63 -16.58 2.82
CA ALA A 165 -2.21 -16.12 1.50
C ALA A 165 -1.14 -17.03 0.87
N TYR A 166 -0.20 -17.53 1.68
CA TYR A 166 0.81 -18.49 1.24
C TYR A 166 0.19 -19.82 0.78
N LYS A 167 -0.76 -20.37 1.54
CA LYS A 167 -1.48 -21.58 1.14
C LYS A 167 -2.33 -21.35 -0.11
N TYR A 168 -3.01 -20.21 -0.19
CA TYR A 168 -3.84 -19.84 -1.34
C TYR A 168 -3.02 -19.77 -2.62
N ALA A 169 -1.90 -19.03 -2.60
CA ALA A 169 -1.03 -18.85 -3.76
C ALA A 169 -0.50 -20.19 -4.29
N ARG A 170 -0.13 -21.12 -3.41
CA ARG A 170 0.32 -22.47 -3.80
C ARG A 170 -0.77 -23.34 -4.38
N ALA A 171 -2.01 -23.21 -3.90
CA ALA A 171 -3.13 -24.02 -4.37
C ALA A 171 -3.70 -23.54 -5.71
N HIS A 172 -3.64 -22.23 -5.99
CA HIS A 172 -4.33 -21.61 -7.14
C HIS A 172 -3.38 -20.99 -8.17
N GLY A 173 -2.06 -21.05 -7.94
CA GLY A 173 -1.07 -20.38 -8.81
C GLY A 173 -1.11 -18.85 -8.75
N GLY A 174 -1.69 -18.28 -7.68
CA GLY A 174 -1.86 -16.84 -7.49
C GLY A 174 -3.29 -16.35 -7.74
N GLY A 175 -3.42 -15.10 -8.22
CA GLY A 175 -4.71 -14.46 -8.49
C GLY A 175 -5.17 -13.51 -7.38
N GLU A 176 -6.01 -13.99 -6.46
CA GLU A 176 -6.56 -13.14 -5.39
C GLU A 176 -5.53 -12.86 -4.30
N TRP A 177 -4.83 -13.88 -3.80
CA TRP A 177 -3.87 -13.75 -2.70
C TRP A 177 -2.45 -14.17 -3.11
N GLY A 178 -1.47 -13.37 -2.67
CA GLY A 178 -0.03 -13.61 -2.80
C GLY A 178 0.67 -13.37 -1.46
N ALA A 179 1.75 -14.10 -1.21
CA ALA A 179 2.51 -13.98 0.04
C ALA A 179 4.02 -14.10 -0.20
N PHE A 180 4.78 -13.19 0.41
CA PHE A 180 6.23 -13.12 0.29
C PHE A 180 6.88 -12.94 1.66
N ARG A 181 8.05 -13.58 1.86
CA ARG A 181 8.80 -13.52 3.11
C ARG A 181 10.29 -13.28 2.88
N TYR A 182 10.84 -12.31 3.59
CA TYR A 182 12.27 -11.93 3.53
C TYR A 182 12.85 -11.49 4.89
#